data_AF-A0A7J9ZBG5-F1
#
_entry.id   AF-A0A7J9ZBG5-F1
#
_cell.length_a   1.000
_cell.length_b   1.000
_cell.length_c   1.000
_cell.angle_alpha   90.00
_cell.angle_beta   90.00
_cell.angle_gamma   90.00
#
_symmetry.space_group_name_H-M   'P 1'
#
loop_
_entity.id
_entity.type
_entity.pdbx_description
1 polymer ?
#
loop_
_entity_poly.entity_id
_entity_poly.type
_entity_poly.pdbx_seq_one_letter_code
_entity_poly.pdbx_strand_id
1 'polypeptide(L)'
;MTDARPTGVVEGVPLLDLSHVASEDDLDFLSSIEKVAVVVVPEHLVAALHRIPMRKVASIVAVPQGANVRMHTGSLMVGGEGLAEPGGDNEVLVVTGALIVTSPVTSVGYRQIVVTGLVLAPRGSESALGSGLTSVTGGVVYYRYAEGQELRQYSGTVKVSGATLANQGGTPDDVLVAAGQLIVTGPVTEVGYQQIVLAGQLLAPRDSEASIAPALMVQGQVAWYSGDPRFLVGDETYGRAFFEMLDGPQELAILGDVTIEDDGLTPELLREKISDLTLVGRLTAPKALVPAFQVLATEKLGEIRASDGGTEPR
;
A
#
# COMPACT_ATOMS: atom_id res chain seq x y z
N MET A 1 9.03 11.86 46.45
CA MET A 1 9.42 12.33 45.12
C MET A 1 8.55 11.58 44.13
N THR A 2 7.54 12.27 43.60
CA THR A 2 6.57 11.76 42.63
C THR A 2 7.25 11.70 41.27
N ASP A 3 7.51 10.47 40.80
CA ASP A 3 8.11 10.21 39.51
C ASP A 3 6.99 10.31 38.45
N ALA A 4 6.72 11.55 38.01
CA ALA A 4 5.74 11.82 36.98
C ALA A 4 6.29 11.29 35.65
N ARG A 5 5.93 10.05 35.28
CA ARG A 5 6.11 9.57 33.91
C ARG A 5 5.36 10.54 32.99
N PRO A 6 6.03 11.15 31.99
CA PRO A 6 5.37 12.13 31.14
C PRO A 6 4.20 11.46 30.42
N THR A 7 3.00 12.00 30.63
CA THR A 7 1.83 11.68 29.82
C THR A 7 2.09 12.20 28.41
N GLY A 8 2.02 11.30 27.43
CA GLY A 8 2.47 11.54 26.06
C GLY A 8 1.43 11.17 25.03
N VAL A 9 1.40 11.97 23.97
CA VAL A 9 0.75 11.60 22.71
C VAL A 9 1.73 10.72 21.94
N VAL A 10 1.31 9.51 21.55
CA VAL A 10 2.06 8.70 20.59
C VAL A 10 1.57 9.05 19.20
N GLU A 11 2.43 9.63 18.37
CA GLU A 11 2.07 10.06 17.02
C GLU A 11 3.05 9.58 15.95
N GLY A 12 2.52 9.20 14.78
CA GLY A 12 3.31 9.08 13.55
C GLY A 12 4.22 7.86 13.48
N VAL A 13 3.93 6.83 14.27
CA VAL A 13 4.65 5.55 14.23
C VAL A 13 3.87 4.54 13.38
N PRO A 14 4.55 3.73 12.54
CA PRO A 14 3.87 2.69 11.76
C PRO A 14 3.26 1.61 12.65
N LEU A 15 3.87 1.36 13.81
CA LEU A 15 3.50 0.30 14.73
C LEU A 15 3.72 0.79 16.17
N LEU A 16 2.68 0.65 17.00
CA LEU A 16 2.78 0.81 18.45
C LEU A 16 2.64 -0.56 19.09
N ASP A 17 3.74 -1.08 19.63
CA ASP A 17 3.75 -2.37 20.33
C ASP A 17 3.57 -2.19 21.83
N LEU A 18 2.41 -2.62 22.32
CA LEU A 18 2.04 -2.68 23.73
C LEU A 18 1.94 -4.13 24.21
N SER A 19 2.40 -5.12 23.44
CA SER A 19 2.28 -6.55 23.77
C SER A 19 2.95 -6.95 25.10
N HIS A 20 3.90 -6.13 25.57
CA HIS A 20 4.60 -6.33 26.84
C HIS A 20 3.94 -5.64 28.05
N VAL A 21 2.88 -4.86 27.84
CA VAL A 21 2.16 -4.16 28.91
C VAL A 21 1.38 -5.16 29.75
N ALA A 22 1.54 -5.12 31.07
CA ALA A 22 0.96 -6.14 31.96
C ALA A 22 -0.39 -5.72 32.55
N SER A 23 -0.55 -4.43 32.88
CA SER A 23 -1.73 -3.89 33.57
C SER A 23 -2.31 -2.66 32.86
N GLU A 24 -3.52 -2.27 33.28
CA GLU A 24 -4.13 -1.02 32.79
C GLU A 24 -3.35 0.22 33.24
N ASP A 25 -2.82 0.22 34.47
CA ASP A 25 -2.02 1.33 35.03
C ASP A 25 -0.77 1.61 34.18
N ASP A 26 -0.23 0.58 33.52
CA ASP A 26 0.90 0.74 32.61
C ASP A 26 0.52 1.50 31.32
N LEU A 27 -0.77 1.73 31.04
CA LEU A 27 -1.24 2.56 29.92
C LEU A 27 -1.44 4.04 30.31
N ASP A 28 -1.37 4.40 31.59
CA ASP A 28 -1.66 5.75 32.09
C ASP A 28 -0.74 6.84 31.52
N PHE A 29 0.41 6.45 30.95
CA PHE A 29 1.29 7.38 30.26
C PHE A 29 0.76 7.82 28.88
N LEU A 30 -0.25 7.16 28.31
CA LEU A 30 -0.80 7.47 26.99
C LEU A 30 -2.00 8.41 27.12
N SER A 31 -1.85 9.65 26.66
CA SER A 31 -2.95 10.62 26.63
C SER A 31 -3.75 10.58 25.32
N SER A 32 -3.10 10.20 24.21
CA SER A 32 -3.76 9.87 22.94
C SER A 32 -2.83 9.06 22.03
N ILE A 33 -3.42 8.39 21.03
CA ILE A 33 -2.70 7.68 19.96
C ILE A 33 -3.14 8.25 18.61
N GLU A 34 -2.20 8.75 17.84
CA GLU A 34 -2.49 9.45 16.58
C GLU A 34 -1.64 8.95 15.41
N LYS A 35 -2.26 8.81 14.23
CA LYS A 35 -1.55 8.44 12.98
C LYS A 35 -0.69 7.18 13.15
N VAL A 36 -1.27 6.14 13.74
CA VAL A 36 -0.61 4.84 13.94
C VAL A 36 -1.27 3.80 13.04
N ALA A 37 -0.50 3.07 12.24
CA ALA A 37 -1.11 2.08 11.37
C ALA A 37 -1.64 0.89 12.18
N VAL A 38 -0.83 0.33 13.08
CA VAL A 38 -1.23 -0.82 13.89
C VAL A 38 -0.84 -0.60 15.35
N VAL A 39 -1.78 -0.88 16.26
CA VAL A 39 -1.52 -0.99 17.70
C VAL A 39 -1.62 -2.47 18.08
N VAL A 40 -0.55 -3.06 18.59
CA VAL A 40 -0.56 -4.43 19.12
C VAL A 40 -0.73 -4.35 20.63
N VAL A 41 -1.70 -5.06 21.20
CA VAL A 41 -2.04 -4.96 22.64
C VAL A 41 -2.49 -6.31 23.17
N PRO A 42 -2.21 -6.66 24.44
CA PRO A 42 -2.78 -7.85 25.06
C PRO A 42 -4.30 -7.83 25.09
N GLU A 43 -4.93 -8.99 24.85
CA GLU A 43 -6.39 -9.17 24.80
C GLU A 43 -7.12 -8.56 26.01
N HIS A 44 -6.57 -8.72 27.21
CA HIS A 44 -7.19 -8.23 28.44
C HIS A 44 -7.12 -6.70 28.61
N LEU A 45 -6.23 -6.02 27.87
CA LEU A 45 -6.06 -4.56 27.92
C LEU A 45 -6.81 -3.82 26.81
N VAL A 46 -7.45 -4.53 25.88
CA VAL A 46 -8.19 -3.92 24.77
C VAL A 46 -9.24 -2.92 25.28
N ALA A 47 -9.98 -3.26 26.34
CA ALA A 47 -10.99 -2.37 26.91
C ALA A 47 -10.38 -1.10 27.54
N ALA A 48 -9.20 -1.21 28.15
CA ALA A 48 -8.46 -0.06 28.68
C ALA A 48 -7.95 0.82 27.55
N LEU A 49 -7.39 0.23 26.50
CA LEU A 49 -6.90 0.95 25.31
C LEU A 49 -8.01 1.79 24.65
N HIS A 50 -9.24 1.29 24.59
CA HIS A 50 -10.38 2.03 24.01
C HIS A 50 -10.78 3.29 24.79
N ARG A 51 -10.33 3.45 26.04
CA ARG A 51 -10.53 4.69 26.81
C ARG A 51 -9.56 5.80 26.40
N ILE A 52 -8.47 5.46 25.71
CA ILE A 52 -7.48 6.41 25.21
C ILE A 52 -8.01 6.99 23.88
N PRO A 53 -8.07 8.33 23.73
CA PRO A 53 -8.44 8.96 22.46
C PRO A 53 -7.54 8.48 21.31
N MET A 54 -8.17 8.00 20.23
CA MET A 54 -7.48 7.50 19.04
C MET A 54 -7.89 8.28 17.80
N ARG A 55 -6.91 8.79 17.03
CA ARG A 55 -7.15 9.51 15.76
C ARG A 55 -6.30 8.93 14.64
N LYS A 56 -6.92 8.53 13.52
CA LYS A 56 -6.21 7.91 12.38
C LYS A 56 -5.40 6.66 12.81
N VAL A 57 -5.97 5.83 13.68
CA VAL A 57 -5.46 4.50 13.98
C VAL A 57 -6.10 3.51 13.01
N ALA A 58 -5.30 2.77 12.23
CA ALA A 58 -5.88 1.92 11.18
C ALA A 58 -6.36 0.56 11.71
N SER A 59 -5.63 -0.06 12.63
CA SER A 59 -6.00 -1.35 13.22
C SER A 59 -5.50 -1.53 14.65
N ILE A 60 -6.25 -2.28 15.46
CA ILE A 60 -5.85 -2.77 16.78
C ILE A 60 -5.78 -4.29 16.69
N VAL A 61 -4.62 -4.85 17.04
CA VAL A 61 -4.34 -6.28 17.04
C VAL A 61 -4.24 -6.76 18.48
N ALA A 62 -5.27 -7.50 18.90
CA ALA A 62 -5.26 -8.17 20.19
C ALA A 62 -4.40 -9.44 20.12
N VAL A 63 -3.49 -9.59 21.08
CA VAL A 63 -2.63 -10.79 21.21
C VAL A 63 -2.79 -11.43 22.59
N PRO A 64 -2.62 -12.75 22.72
CA PRO A 64 -2.65 -13.42 24.02
C PRO A 64 -1.61 -12.87 24.99
N GLN A 65 -1.95 -12.83 26.28
CA GLN A 65 -1.02 -12.38 27.32
C GLN A 65 0.24 -13.26 27.35
N GLY A 66 1.41 -12.61 27.38
CA GLY A 66 2.71 -13.29 27.40
C GLY A 66 3.07 -13.99 26.11
N ALA A 67 2.36 -13.73 25.00
CA ALA A 67 2.74 -14.20 23.68
C ALA A 67 4.11 -13.64 23.26
N ASN A 68 4.89 -14.46 22.55
CA ASN A 68 6.10 -14.00 21.88
C ASN A 68 5.69 -13.43 20.52
N VAL A 69 5.50 -12.11 20.47
CA VAL A 69 5.06 -11.44 19.24
C VAL A 69 6.26 -11.19 18.33
N ARG A 70 6.21 -11.78 17.13
CA ARG A 70 7.10 -11.47 16.01
C ARG A 70 6.39 -10.51 15.08
N MET A 71 6.94 -9.31 14.94
CA MET A 71 6.33 -8.27 14.11
C MET A 71 7.17 -8.05 12.86
N HIS A 72 6.52 -7.94 11.72
CA HIS A 72 7.14 -7.59 10.45
C HIS A 72 6.38 -6.45 9.78
N THR A 73 7.10 -5.43 9.33
CA THR A 73 6.54 -4.32 8.56
C THR A 73 7.10 -4.36 7.14
N GLY A 74 6.25 -4.19 6.14
CA GLY A 74 6.57 -4.38 4.73
C GLY A 74 6.25 -5.78 4.25
N SER A 75 7.07 -6.31 3.34
CA SER A 75 6.85 -7.63 2.76
C SER A 75 7.67 -8.70 3.49
N LEU A 76 7.02 -9.77 3.92
CA LEU A 76 7.62 -10.98 4.48
C LEU A 76 7.44 -12.11 3.48
N MET A 77 8.55 -12.63 2.93
CA MET A 77 8.54 -13.79 2.05
C MET A 77 9.02 -15.02 2.83
N VAL A 78 8.21 -16.08 2.84
CA VAL A 78 8.50 -17.33 3.56
C VAL A 78 8.02 -18.54 2.76
N GLY A 79 8.69 -19.68 2.89
CA GLY A 79 8.13 -20.96 2.45
C GLY A 79 7.02 -21.43 3.38
N GLY A 80 6.18 -22.36 2.92
CA GLY A 80 5.17 -23.02 3.74
C GLY A 80 5.76 -23.74 4.95
N GLU A 81 6.96 -24.31 4.82
CA GLU A 81 7.73 -24.88 5.92
C GLU A 81 8.13 -23.83 6.98
N GLY A 82 8.38 -22.58 6.57
CA GLY A 82 8.69 -21.48 7.47
C GLY A 82 7.52 -21.05 8.37
N LEU A 83 6.28 -21.42 8.00
CA LEU A 83 5.10 -21.21 8.82
C LEU A 83 4.80 -22.38 9.77
N ALA A 84 5.36 -23.56 9.52
CA ALA A 84 5.07 -24.78 10.26
C ALA A 84 5.78 -24.88 11.61
N GLU A 85 6.98 -24.29 11.76
CA GLU A 85 7.79 -24.39 12.98
C GLU A 85 8.28 -23.02 13.47
N PRO A 86 7.40 -22.18 14.03
CA PRO A 86 7.84 -21.05 14.84
C PRO A 86 8.56 -21.58 16.09
N GLY A 87 9.42 -20.78 16.71
CA GLY A 87 10.28 -21.19 17.83
C GLY A 87 9.58 -21.60 19.13
N GLY A 88 8.28 -21.94 19.12
CA GLY A 88 7.49 -22.49 20.22
C GLY A 88 5.98 -22.26 20.08
N ASP A 89 5.18 -22.96 20.90
CA ASP A 89 3.70 -22.99 20.87
C ASP A 89 3.00 -21.65 21.21
N ASN A 90 3.76 -20.61 21.54
CA ASN A 90 3.23 -19.31 21.98
C ASN A 90 3.71 -18.14 21.11
N GLU A 91 4.15 -18.41 19.89
CA GLU A 91 4.54 -17.38 18.94
C GLU A 91 3.33 -16.82 18.18
N VAL A 92 3.29 -15.49 18.08
CA VAL A 92 2.29 -14.75 17.30
C VAL A 92 3.02 -13.97 16.22
N LEU A 93 2.64 -14.17 14.96
CA LEU A 93 3.18 -13.42 13.84
C LEU A 93 2.22 -12.28 13.47
N VAL A 94 2.70 -11.04 13.53
CA VAL A 94 1.98 -9.85 13.07
C VAL A 94 2.69 -9.29 11.86
N VAL A 95 2.03 -9.26 10.70
CA VAL A 95 2.57 -8.68 9.46
C VAL A 95 1.76 -7.46 9.07
N THR A 96 2.40 -6.30 8.99
CA THR A 96 1.84 -5.07 8.44
C THR A 96 2.43 -4.84 7.05
N GLY A 97 1.69 -5.18 6.00
CA GLY A 97 2.17 -5.15 4.62
C GLY A 97 1.77 -6.40 3.84
N ALA A 98 2.74 -7.20 3.38
CA ALA A 98 2.46 -8.39 2.58
C ALA A 98 3.10 -9.65 3.19
N LEU A 99 2.31 -10.68 3.47
CA LEU A 99 2.81 -12.03 3.75
C LEU A 99 2.78 -12.85 2.46
N ILE A 100 3.94 -13.17 1.91
CA ILE A 100 4.10 -13.91 0.66
C ILE A 100 4.62 -15.31 1.00
N VAL A 101 3.77 -16.31 0.80
CA VAL A 101 4.14 -17.71 0.94
C VAL A 101 4.60 -18.24 -0.41
N THR A 102 5.79 -18.82 -0.49
CA THR A 102 6.43 -19.24 -1.76
C THR A 102 6.21 -20.72 -2.10
N SER A 103 5.75 -21.53 -1.15
CA SER A 103 5.49 -22.97 -1.31
C SER A 103 4.23 -23.40 -0.54
N PRO A 104 3.55 -24.49 -0.92
CA PRO A 104 2.29 -24.88 -0.31
C PRO A 104 2.40 -25.06 1.22
N VAL A 105 1.43 -24.52 1.96
CA VAL A 105 1.37 -24.66 3.42
C VAL A 105 0.62 -25.93 3.79
N THR A 106 1.28 -26.83 4.51
CA THR A 106 0.66 -28.05 5.04
C THR A 106 0.22 -27.92 6.50
N SER A 107 0.86 -27.02 7.25
CA SER A 107 0.58 -26.75 8.66
C SER A 107 1.07 -25.36 9.05
N VAL A 108 0.42 -24.75 10.03
CA VAL A 108 0.88 -23.51 10.67
C VAL A 108 1.16 -23.82 12.13
N GLY A 109 2.40 -23.57 12.57
CA GLY A 109 2.80 -23.73 13.97
C GLY A 109 2.59 -22.47 14.79
N TYR A 110 2.37 -21.31 14.16
CA TYR A 110 2.08 -20.08 14.89
C TYR A 110 0.76 -20.24 15.62
N ARG A 111 0.72 -19.83 16.89
CA ARG A 111 -0.53 -19.77 17.66
C ARG A 111 -1.52 -18.82 16.98
N GLN A 112 -0.99 -17.74 16.42
CA GLN A 112 -1.77 -16.70 15.77
C GLN A 112 -0.94 -16.05 14.66
N ILE A 113 -1.50 -15.95 13.46
CA ILE A 113 -1.01 -15.07 12.40
C ILE A 113 -2.05 -13.97 12.20
N VAL A 114 -1.60 -12.73 12.27
CA VAL A 114 -2.38 -11.53 11.98
C VAL A 114 -1.73 -10.78 10.85
N VAL A 115 -2.48 -10.50 9.79
CA VAL A 115 -1.98 -9.74 8.65
C VAL A 115 -2.84 -8.50 8.42
N THR A 116 -2.22 -7.33 8.46
CA THR A 116 -2.81 -6.08 8.01
C THR A 116 -2.20 -5.73 6.65
N GLY A 117 -2.87 -6.15 5.58
CA GLY A 117 -2.50 -5.95 4.19
C GLY A 117 -2.84 -7.15 3.30
N LEU A 118 -1.87 -7.67 2.55
CA LEU A 118 -2.06 -8.78 1.60
C LEU A 118 -1.47 -10.08 2.16
N VAL A 119 -2.19 -11.19 2.03
CA VAL A 119 -1.63 -12.53 2.09
C VAL A 119 -1.63 -13.12 0.69
N LEU A 120 -0.47 -13.57 0.21
CA LEU A 120 -0.32 -14.27 -1.05
C LEU A 120 0.19 -15.68 -0.77
N ALA A 121 -0.53 -16.71 -1.20
CA ALA A 121 -0.13 -18.10 -0.95
C ALA A 121 -0.47 -19.03 -2.12
N PRO A 122 0.18 -20.20 -2.24
CA PRO A 122 -0.23 -21.23 -3.18
C PRO A 122 -1.64 -21.72 -2.92
N ARG A 123 -2.40 -21.96 -3.99
CA ARG A 123 -3.61 -22.80 -3.94
C ARG A 123 -3.28 -24.14 -3.29
N GLY A 124 -4.19 -24.65 -2.47
CA GLY A 124 -4.00 -25.82 -1.61
C GLY A 124 -3.57 -25.47 -0.18
N SER A 125 -3.14 -24.23 0.07
CA SER A 125 -2.75 -23.76 1.41
C SER A 125 -3.94 -23.29 2.26
N GLU A 126 -5.16 -23.21 1.69
CA GLU A 126 -6.32 -22.56 2.30
C GLU A 126 -6.67 -23.17 3.66
N SER A 127 -6.68 -24.50 3.75
CA SER A 127 -7.05 -25.19 4.99
C SER A 127 -5.99 -25.01 6.08
N ALA A 128 -4.71 -25.12 5.72
CA ALA A 128 -3.61 -24.99 6.68
C ALA A 128 -3.48 -23.55 7.15
N LEU A 129 -3.47 -22.58 6.23
CA LEU A 129 -3.46 -21.16 6.59
C LEU A 129 -4.69 -20.77 7.37
N GLY A 130 -5.88 -21.25 7.00
CA GLY A 130 -7.12 -20.96 7.73
C GLY A 130 -7.09 -21.38 9.21
N SER A 131 -6.26 -22.36 9.58
CA SER A 131 -6.07 -22.78 10.96
C SER A 131 -5.20 -21.84 11.80
N GLY A 132 -4.28 -21.10 11.19
CA GLY A 132 -3.37 -20.18 11.90
C GLY A 132 -3.62 -18.69 11.61
N LEU A 133 -4.27 -18.38 10.50
CA LEU A 133 -4.57 -17.03 10.03
C LEU A 133 -5.84 -16.50 10.71
N THR A 134 -5.66 -16.02 11.94
CA THR A 134 -6.76 -15.61 12.82
C THR A 134 -7.41 -14.28 12.43
N SER A 135 -6.66 -13.38 11.80
CA SER A 135 -7.16 -12.07 11.41
C SER A 135 -6.42 -11.57 10.16
N VAL A 136 -7.19 -11.19 9.14
CA VAL A 136 -6.69 -10.52 7.94
C VAL A 136 -7.48 -9.26 7.72
N THR A 137 -6.81 -8.11 7.75
CA THR A 137 -7.37 -6.84 7.29
C THR A 137 -6.77 -6.53 5.93
N GLY A 138 -7.55 -6.65 4.86
CA GLY A 138 -7.09 -6.49 3.49
C GLY A 138 -7.57 -7.64 2.61
N GLY A 139 -6.65 -8.44 2.06
CA GLY A 139 -7.03 -9.51 1.14
C GLY A 139 -6.11 -10.73 1.19
N VAL A 140 -6.67 -11.87 0.78
CA VAL A 140 -5.95 -13.13 0.63
C VAL A 140 -6.05 -13.55 -0.83
N VAL A 141 -4.92 -13.80 -1.45
CA VAL A 141 -4.80 -14.17 -2.85
C VAL A 141 -4.13 -15.54 -2.94
N TYR A 142 -4.76 -16.44 -3.69
CA TYR A 142 -4.20 -17.77 -3.94
C TYR A 142 -3.73 -17.91 -5.39
N TYR A 143 -2.42 -18.06 -5.58
CA TYR A 143 -1.79 -18.25 -6.89
C TYR A 143 -1.56 -19.72 -7.20
N ARG A 144 -1.39 -20.06 -8.48
CA ARG A 144 -1.09 -21.42 -8.90
C ARG A 144 0.39 -21.70 -8.66
N TYR A 145 0.69 -22.72 -7.86
CA TYR A 145 2.07 -23.15 -7.63
C TYR A 145 2.53 -24.16 -8.68
N ALA A 146 3.77 -24.00 -9.12
CA ALA A 146 4.54 -24.97 -9.89
C ALA A 146 5.90 -25.18 -9.20
N GLU A 147 6.40 -26.41 -9.25
CA GLU A 147 7.72 -26.72 -8.68
C GLU A 147 8.82 -26.01 -9.45
N GLY A 148 9.73 -25.34 -8.73
CA GLY A 148 10.84 -24.59 -9.33
C GLY A 148 10.47 -23.20 -9.84
N GLN A 149 9.24 -22.73 -9.65
CA GLN A 149 8.86 -21.35 -9.98
C GLN A 149 9.65 -20.33 -9.14
N GLU A 150 9.92 -19.16 -9.70
CA GLU A 150 10.43 -18.03 -8.94
C GLU A 150 9.30 -17.03 -8.60
N LEU A 151 9.34 -16.50 -7.37
CA LEU A 151 8.54 -15.33 -7.01
C LEU A 151 9.43 -14.10 -7.06
N ARG A 152 9.15 -13.21 -8.02
CA ARG A 152 9.82 -11.91 -8.10
C ARG A 152 9.01 -10.88 -7.36
N GLN A 153 9.66 -10.11 -6.48
CA GLN A 153 8.99 -9.14 -5.65
C GLN A 153 9.46 -7.72 -5.94
N TYR A 154 8.51 -6.83 -6.15
CA TYR A 154 8.69 -5.38 -6.11
C TYR A 154 7.93 -4.79 -4.94
N SER A 155 8.55 -3.85 -4.23
CA SER A 155 7.95 -3.15 -3.10
C SER A 155 8.20 -1.65 -3.20
N GLY A 156 7.23 -0.84 -2.79
CA GLY A 156 7.28 0.62 -2.89
C GLY A 156 6.92 1.10 -4.30
N THR A 157 7.52 2.21 -4.73
CA THR A 157 7.32 2.77 -6.07
C THR A 157 8.39 2.26 -7.02
N VAL A 158 7.99 1.50 -8.04
CA VAL A 158 8.89 0.87 -9.00
C VAL A 158 8.47 1.21 -10.43
N LYS A 159 9.44 1.66 -11.23
CA LYS A 159 9.29 1.84 -12.68
C LYS A 159 9.90 0.63 -13.39
N VAL A 160 9.13 -0.01 -14.26
CA VAL A 160 9.57 -1.17 -15.04
C VAL A 160 9.28 -0.97 -16.52
N SER A 161 10.06 -1.61 -17.38
CA SER A 161 9.78 -1.61 -18.82
C SER A 161 8.93 -2.82 -19.22
N GLY A 162 8.38 -2.82 -20.44
CA GLY A 162 7.75 -4.02 -21.00
C GLY A 162 8.69 -5.23 -21.08
N ALA A 163 10.00 -5.02 -21.26
CA ALA A 163 10.98 -6.11 -21.24
C ALA A 163 11.09 -6.80 -19.86
N THR A 164 10.88 -6.05 -18.78
CA THR A 164 10.82 -6.61 -17.42
C THR A 164 9.59 -7.50 -17.24
N LEU A 165 8.45 -7.11 -17.83
CA LEU A 165 7.21 -7.88 -17.80
C LEU A 165 7.22 -9.09 -18.74
N ALA A 166 8.03 -9.05 -19.79
CA ALA A 166 8.28 -10.19 -20.67
C ALA A 166 9.06 -11.33 -19.99
N ASN A 167 9.57 -11.13 -18.76
CA ASN A 167 10.28 -12.14 -17.97
C ASN A 167 11.47 -12.79 -18.72
N GLN A 168 12.29 -12.00 -19.42
CA GLN A 168 13.41 -12.52 -20.20
C GLN A 168 14.47 -13.16 -19.27
N GLY A 169 14.49 -14.50 -19.22
CA GLY A 169 15.37 -15.30 -18.36
C GLY A 169 14.68 -16.02 -17.21
N GLY A 170 13.37 -15.82 -17.02
CA GLY A 170 12.56 -16.63 -16.11
C GLY A 170 11.83 -17.78 -16.79
N THR A 171 10.92 -18.39 -16.06
CA THR A 171 10.02 -19.44 -16.56
C THR A 171 8.58 -18.91 -16.69
N PRO A 172 7.75 -19.47 -17.59
CA PRO A 172 6.33 -19.11 -17.70
C PRO A 172 5.51 -19.38 -16.43
N ASP A 173 6.05 -20.13 -15.47
CA ASP A 173 5.42 -20.42 -14.19
C ASP A 173 5.80 -19.41 -13.09
N ASP A 174 6.73 -18.49 -13.36
CA ASP A 174 7.12 -17.46 -12.40
C ASP A 174 5.96 -16.52 -12.10
N VAL A 175 5.94 -16.00 -10.87
CA VAL A 175 4.94 -15.05 -10.41
C VAL A 175 5.63 -13.73 -10.08
N LEU A 176 5.10 -12.63 -10.63
CA LEU A 176 5.50 -11.29 -10.24
C LEU A 176 4.56 -10.80 -9.13
N VAL A 177 5.13 -10.34 -8.02
CA VAL A 177 4.40 -9.74 -6.90
C VAL A 177 4.85 -8.30 -6.73
N ALA A 178 3.93 -7.35 -6.85
CA ALA A 178 4.21 -5.93 -6.65
C ALA A 178 3.34 -5.39 -5.50
N ALA A 179 3.99 -4.87 -4.46
CA ALA A 179 3.34 -4.23 -3.32
C ALA A 179 3.68 -2.73 -3.29
N GLY A 180 2.71 -1.87 -3.57
CA GLY A 180 2.91 -0.42 -3.71
C GLY A 180 2.52 0.08 -5.10
N GLN A 181 3.39 0.85 -5.74
CA GLN A 181 3.13 1.52 -7.01
C GLN A 181 4.00 0.90 -8.10
N LEU A 182 3.37 0.31 -9.12
CA LEU A 182 4.05 -0.19 -10.31
C LEU A 182 3.74 0.71 -11.49
N ILE A 183 4.77 1.29 -12.09
CA ILE A 183 4.66 2.13 -13.28
C ILE A 183 5.35 1.41 -14.43
N VAL A 184 4.59 1.05 -15.45
CA VAL A 184 5.13 0.42 -16.66
C VAL A 184 5.45 1.52 -17.66
N THR A 185 6.73 1.72 -17.95
CA THR A 185 7.21 2.75 -18.88
C THR A 185 7.38 2.14 -20.27
N GLY A 186 6.37 2.33 -21.12
CA GLY A 186 6.37 1.90 -22.53
C GLY A 186 5.55 0.62 -22.80
N PRO A 187 5.27 0.34 -24.08
CA PRO A 187 4.32 -0.70 -24.47
C PRO A 187 4.79 -2.11 -24.08
N VAL A 188 3.82 -2.95 -23.73
CA VAL A 188 4.01 -4.36 -23.37
C VAL A 188 3.33 -5.24 -24.41
N THR A 189 4.14 -5.94 -25.19
CA THR A 189 3.65 -6.88 -26.21
C THR A 189 3.45 -8.29 -25.67
N GLU A 190 4.11 -8.63 -24.57
CA GLU A 190 4.08 -9.97 -23.97
C GLU A 190 4.31 -9.87 -22.45
N VAL A 191 3.58 -10.69 -21.70
CA VAL A 191 3.82 -10.94 -20.27
C VAL A 191 4.33 -12.37 -20.14
N GLY A 192 5.55 -12.53 -19.65
CA GLY A 192 6.20 -13.82 -19.48
C GLY A 192 6.03 -14.43 -18.09
N TYR A 193 5.26 -13.80 -17.21
CA TYR A 193 4.87 -14.32 -15.90
C TYR A 193 3.56 -15.10 -16.02
N GLN A 194 3.42 -16.16 -15.23
CA GLN A 194 2.16 -16.88 -15.09
C GLN A 194 1.06 -15.95 -14.57
N GLN A 195 1.45 -15.10 -13.62
CA GLN A 195 0.57 -14.18 -12.93
C GLN A 195 1.36 -12.96 -12.42
N ILE A 196 0.74 -11.80 -12.48
CA ILE A 196 1.18 -10.56 -11.84
C ILE A 196 0.20 -10.26 -10.70
N VAL A 197 0.64 -10.39 -9.46
CA VAL A 197 -0.14 -10.02 -8.28
C VAL A 197 0.26 -8.63 -7.85
N LEU A 198 -0.69 -7.70 -7.87
CA LEU A 198 -0.48 -6.32 -7.44
C LEU A 198 -1.30 -6.02 -6.18
N ALA A 199 -0.65 -5.65 -5.09
CA ALA A 199 -1.27 -4.97 -3.96
C ALA A 199 -0.91 -3.48 -4.00
N GLY A 200 -1.80 -2.64 -4.53
CA GLY A 200 -1.58 -1.21 -4.66
C GLY A 200 -2.01 -0.65 -6.02
N GLN A 201 -1.17 0.16 -6.65
CA GLN A 201 -1.52 0.93 -7.83
C GLN A 201 -0.66 0.51 -9.04
N LEU A 202 -1.31 0.28 -10.17
CA LEU A 202 -0.66 0.08 -11.46
C LEU A 202 -0.98 1.25 -12.36
N LEU A 203 0.06 1.77 -12.99
CA LEU A 203 -0.04 2.74 -14.07
C LEU A 203 0.70 2.19 -15.28
N ALA A 204 -0.02 1.93 -16.36
CA ALA A 204 0.54 1.29 -17.56
C ALA A 204 -0.01 1.92 -18.84
N PRO A 205 0.67 1.77 -19.99
CA PRO A 205 0.15 2.30 -21.24
C PRO A 205 -1.13 1.57 -21.64
N ARG A 206 -2.11 2.31 -22.15
CA ARG A 206 -3.40 1.79 -22.61
C ARG A 206 -3.28 0.69 -23.65
N ASP A 207 -2.33 0.83 -24.57
CA ASP A 207 -2.07 -0.19 -25.60
C ASP A 207 -1.54 -1.52 -25.03
N SER A 208 -1.14 -1.55 -23.76
CA SER A 208 -0.65 -2.75 -23.07
C SER A 208 -1.74 -3.50 -22.31
N GLU A 209 -2.96 -2.95 -22.23
CA GLU A 209 -4.06 -3.54 -21.43
C GLU A 209 -4.36 -4.97 -21.85
N ALA A 210 -4.47 -5.23 -23.17
CA ALA A 210 -4.75 -6.56 -23.69
C ALA A 210 -3.67 -7.61 -23.33
N SER A 211 -2.42 -7.18 -23.15
CA SER A 211 -1.30 -8.05 -22.78
C SER A 211 -1.20 -8.25 -21.26
N ILE A 212 -1.42 -7.19 -20.49
CA ILE A 212 -1.22 -7.19 -19.02
C ILE A 212 -2.46 -7.75 -18.30
N ALA A 213 -3.66 -7.31 -18.67
CA ALA A 213 -4.89 -7.61 -17.94
C ALA A 213 -5.15 -9.11 -17.73
N PRO A 214 -4.90 -10.01 -18.69
CA PRO A 214 -5.13 -11.44 -18.48
C PRO A 214 -4.26 -12.09 -17.40
N ALA A 215 -3.05 -11.58 -17.18
CA ALA A 215 -2.12 -12.07 -16.17
C ALA A 215 -2.26 -11.32 -14.84
N LEU A 216 -2.98 -10.21 -14.81
CA LEU A 216 -3.01 -9.28 -13.69
C LEU A 216 -4.10 -9.64 -12.67
N MET A 217 -3.68 -9.78 -11.41
CA MET A 217 -4.56 -9.87 -10.25
C MET A 217 -4.28 -8.69 -9.33
N VAL A 218 -5.24 -7.77 -9.24
CA VAL A 218 -5.09 -6.51 -8.50
C VAL A 218 -5.94 -6.49 -7.24
N GLN A 219 -5.30 -6.12 -6.14
CA GLN A 219 -5.91 -5.57 -4.95
C GLN A 219 -5.53 -4.08 -4.84
N GLY A 220 -6.33 -3.22 -5.46
CA GLY A 220 -6.09 -1.79 -5.52
C GLY A 220 -6.59 -1.17 -6.82
N GLN A 221 -5.80 -0.30 -7.44
CA GLN A 221 -6.22 0.53 -8.59
C GLN A 221 -5.33 0.27 -9.81
N VAL A 222 -5.93 0.30 -11.00
CA VAL A 222 -5.22 0.20 -12.29
C VAL A 222 -5.65 1.35 -13.17
N ALA A 223 -4.71 2.18 -13.60
CA ALA A 223 -4.94 3.26 -14.55
C ALA A 223 -4.13 3.04 -15.83
N TRP A 224 -4.73 3.43 -16.95
CA TRP A 224 -4.17 3.28 -18.28
C TRP A 224 -3.89 4.64 -18.91
N TYR A 225 -2.62 4.98 -19.07
CA TYR A 225 -2.20 6.24 -19.68
C TYR A 225 -2.03 6.13 -21.19
N SER A 226 -2.11 7.25 -21.91
CA SER A 226 -1.81 7.32 -23.35
C SER A 226 -0.47 8.02 -23.59
N GLY A 227 0.13 7.78 -24.76
CA GLY A 227 1.33 8.45 -25.25
C GLY A 227 2.58 8.31 -24.35
N ASP A 228 3.27 9.43 -24.10
CA ASP A 228 4.54 9.49 -23.35
C ASP A 228 4.42 10.52 -22.22
N PRO A 229 3.70 10.18 -21.14
CA PRO A 229 3.36 11.14 -20.12
C PRO A 229 4.55 11.44 -19.21
N ARG A 230 4.59 12.67 -18.71
CA ARG A 230 5.43 13.03 -17.57
C ARG A 230 4.79 12.49 -16.30
N PHE A 231 5.51 11.61 -15.61
CA PHE A 231 5.07 11.03 -14.34
C PHE A 231 5.36 11.96 -13.16
N LEU A 232 4.34 12.30 -12.38
CA LEU A 232 4.45 13.00 -11.10
C LEU A 232 4.05 12.01 -10.00
N VAL A 233 4.97 11.68 -9.09
CA VAL A 233 4.78 10.57 -8.13
C VAL A 233 5.10 11.05 -6.73
N GLY A 234 4.21 10.72 -5.78
CA GLY A 234 4.35 11.10 -4.37
C GLY A 234 3.56 12.36 -4.00
N ASP A 235 4.03 13.04 -2.97
CA ASP A 235 3.38 14.21 -2.37
C ASP A 235 4.11 15.48 -2.81
N GLU A 236 3.61 16.14 -3.85
CA GLU A 236 4.34 17.20 -4.56
C GLU A 236 3.50 18.49 -4.68
N THR A 237 4.18 19.63 -4.73
CA THR A 237 3.56 20.94 -4.92
C THR A 237 4.11 21.61 -6.17
N TYR A 238 3.22 22.09 -7.05
CA TYR A 238 3.59 22.76 -8.29
C TYR A 238 2.89 24.12 -8.41
N GLY A 239 3.68 25.16 -8.68
CA GLY A 239 3.18 26.49 -9.05
C GLY A 239 3.15 26.72 -10.56
N ARG A 240 2.65 27.88 -10.96
CA ARG A 240 2.63 28.40 -12.33
C ARG A 240 3.96 28.26 -13.06
N ALA A 241 5.08 28.53 -12.37
CA ALA A 241 6.41 28.48 -12.97
C ALA A 241 6.74 27.10 -13.57
N PHE A 242 6.26 26.01 -12.95
CA PHE A 242 6.42 24.66 -13.50
C PHE A 242 5.77 24.52 -14.88
N PHE A 243 4.55 25.01 -15.04
CA PHE A 243 3.79 24.92 -16.29
C PHE A 243 4.35 25.84 -17.38
N GLU A 244 4.88 27.01 -17.02
CA GLU A 244 5.54 27.92 -17.97
C GLU A 244 6.82 27.33 -18.57
N MET A 245 7.53 26.47 -17.81
CA MET A 245 8.73 25.77 -18.28
C MET A 245 8.45 24.57 -19.20
N LEU A 246 7.19 24.19 -19.41
CA LEU A 246 6.85 23.13 -20.35
C LEU A 246 6.94 23.67 -21.79
N ASP A 247 7.74 23.01 -22.63
CA ASP A 247 8.00 23.44 -24.01
C ASP A 247 6.75 23.40 -24.91
N GLY A 248 5.70 22.67 -24.51
CA GLY A 248 4.43 22.57 -25.22
C GLY A 248 3.39 21.80 -24.40
N PRO A 249 2.25 21.42 -25.01
CA PRO A 249 1.30 20.51 -24.40
C PRO A 249 1.99 19.19 -24.02
N GLN A 250 1.78 18.73 -22.79
CA GLN A 250 2.31 17.48 -22.26
C GLN A 250 1.16 16.63 -21.69
N GLU A 251 1.30 15.32 -21.82
CA GLU A 251 0.46 14.38 -21.08
C GLU A 251 1.05 14.23 -19.68
N LEU A 252 0.21 14.27 -18.65
CA LEU A 252 0.63 14.08 -17.26
C LEU A 252 0.03 12.80 -16.69
N ALA A 253 0.83 12.06 -15.95
CA ALA A 253 0.35 10.93 -15.16
C ALA A 253 0.73 11.11 -13.70
N ILE A 254 -0.28 11.32 -12.85
CA ILE A 254 -0.13 11.62 -11.42
C ILE A 254 -0.41 10.36 -10.62
N LEU A 255 0.51 10.02 -9.72
CA LEU A 255 0.43 8.86 -8.83
C LEU A 255 0.76 9.30 -7.39
N GLY A 256 -0.23 9.78 -6.64
CA GLY A 256 -0.04 10.34 -5.30
C GLY A 256 -0.90 11.59 -5.02
N ASP A 257 -0.44 12.44 -4.11
CA ASP A 257 -1.12 13.66 -3.71
C ASP A 257 -0.40 14.90 -4.26
N VAL A 258 -0.97 15.52 -5.28
CA VAL A 258 -0.44 16.75 -5.89
C VAL A 258 -1.21 17.97 -5.42
N THR A 259 -0.49 19.02 -5.02
CA THR A 259 -1.06 20.34 -4.71
C THR A 259 -0.62 21.36 -5.75
N ILE A 260 -1.57 22.11 -6.30
CA ILE A 260 -1.32 23.23 -7.18
C ILE A 260 -1.37 24.51 -6.36
N GLU A 261 -0.33 25.33 -6.45
CA GLU A 261 -0.26 26.60 -5.71
C GLU A 261 -1.27 27.62 -6.28
N ASP A 262 -1.72 28.54 -5.41
CA ASP A 262 -2.53 29.69 -5.82
C ASP A 262 -1.62 30.87 -6.17
N ASP A 263 -0.82 30.73 -7.23
CA ASP A 263 0.20 31.69 -7.66
C ASP A 263 -0.13 32.35 -9.02
N GLY A 264 -1.43 32.39 -9.35
CA GLY A 264 -1.94 33.02 -10.57
C GLY A 264 -1.85 32.14 -11.82
N LEU A 265 -1.70 30.82 -11.67
CA LEU A 265 -1.96 29.86 -12.75
C LEU A 265 -3.40 29.99 -13.26
N THR A 266 -3.57 30.09 -14.58
CA THR A 266 -4.89 30.24 -15.22
C THR A 266 -5.36 28.95 -15.89
N PRO A 267 -6.68 28.73 -16.04
CA PRO A 267 -7.21 27.62 -16.82
C PRO A 267 -6.73 27.59 -18.28
N GLU A 268 -6.44 28.74 -18.86
CA GLU A 268 -5.95 28.88 -20.24
C GLU A 268 -4.53 28.33 -20.37
N LEU A 269 -3.62 28.74 -19.47
CA LEU A 269 -2.25 28.22 -19.45
C LEU A 269 -2.26 26.71 -19.19
N LEU A 270 -3.13 26.23 -18.30
CA LEU A 270 -3.25 24.80 -18.03
C LEU A 270 -3.64 24.00 -19.28
N ARG A 271 -4.64 24.47 -20.05
CA ARG A 271 -5.07 23.81 -21.30
C ARG A 271 -4.06 23.96 -22.44
N GLU A 272 -3.24 25.00 -22.41
CA GLU A 272 -2.14 25.17 -23.36
C GLU A 272 -1.01 24.17 -23.07
N LYS A 273 -0.72 23.89 -21.80
CA LYS A 273 0.44 23.10 -21.36
C LYS A 273 0.13 21.64 -21.06
N ILE A 274 -1.13 21.28 -20.88
CA ILE A 274 -1.54 19.89 -20.60
C ILE A 274 -2.52 19.44 -21.67
N SER A 275 -2.18 18.37 -22.38
CA SER A 275 -3.06 17.74 -23.36
C SER A 275 -3.92 16.63 -22.79
N ASP A 276 -3.44 15.94 -21.75
CA ASP A 276 -4.11 14.81 -21.11
C ASP A 276 -3.65 14.67 -19.66
N LEU A 277 -4.54 14.19 -18.79
CA LEU A 277 -4.23 13.86 -17.41
C LEU A 277 -4.74 12.46 -17.04
N THR A 278 -3.83 11.59 -16.63
CA THR A 278 -4.15 10.37 -15.88
C THR A 278 -3.90 10.63 -14.40
N LEU A 279 -4.91 10.47 -13.54
CA LEU A 279 -4.80 10.70 -12.10
C LEU A 279 -5.12 9.43 -11.32
N VAL A 280 -4.18 9.02 -10.46
CA VAL A 280 -4.39 8.05 -9.39
C VAL A 280 -3.96 8.69 -8.07
N GLY A 281 -4.90 8.94 -7.17
CA GLY A 281 -4.67 9.67 -5.92
C GLY A 281 -5.44 10.98 -5.86
N ARG A 282 -4.80 12.04 -5.35
CA ARG A 282 -5.46 13.31 -5.07
C ARG A 282 -4.79 14.47 -5.79
N LEU A 283 -5.58 15.34 -6.39
CA LEU A 283 -5.13 16.63 -6.89
C LEU A 283 -5.92 17.73 -6.18
N THR A 284 -5.22 18.58 -5.43
CA THR A 284 -5.79 19.77 -4.77
C THR A 284 -5.35 21.01 -5.53
N ALA A 285 -6.28 21.87 -5.93
CA ALA A 285 -5.97 23.05 -6.72
C ALA A 285 -6.88 24.24 -6.38
N PRO A 286 -6.49 25.49 -6.69
CA PRO A 286 -7.39 26.64 -6.61
C PRO A 286 -8.75 26.36 -7.27
N LYS A 287 -9.83 26.84 -6.65
CA LYS A 287 -11.21 26.57 -7.09
C LYS A 287 -11.46 26.87 -8.57
N ALA A 288 -10.79 27.89 -9.11
CA ALA A 288 -10.89 28.28 -10.51
C ALA A 288 -10.29 27.24 -11.49
N LEU A 289 -9.32 26.43 -11.05
CA LEU A 289 -8.61 25.44 -11.87
C LEU A 289 -9.27 24.06 -11.87
N VAL A 290 -10.08 23.74 -10.84
CA VAL A 290 -10.71 22.42 -10.68
C VAL A 290 -11.48 21.98 -11.95
N PRO A 291 -12.35 22.80 -12.57
CA PRO A 291 -13.06 22.37 -13.78
C PRO A 291 -12.13 22.08 -14.95
N ALA A 292 -10.99 22.79 -15.07
CA ALA A 292 -10.03 22.54 -16.12
C ALA A 292 -9.33 21.19 -15.94
N PHE A 293 -8.87 20.87 -14.72
CA PHE A 293 -8.32 19.55 -14.41
C PHE A 293 -9.34 18.42 -14.60
N GLN A 294 -10.61 18.63 -14.23
CA GLN A 294 -11.66 17.63 -14.44
C GLN A 294 -11.90 17.31 -15.91
N VAL A 295 -11.79 18.32 -16.79
CA VAL A 295 -11.94 18.12 -18.24
C VAL A 295 -10.70 17.45 -18.84
N LEU A 296 -9.50 17.79 -18.36
CA LEU A 296 -8.24 17.20 -18.81
C LEU A 296 -8.06 15.75 -18.32
N ALA A 297 -8.69 15.37 -17.21
CA ALA A 297 -8.57 14.04 -16.63
C ALA A 297 -9.32 12.99 -17.46
N THR A 298 -8.61 12.27 -18.32
CA THR A 298 -9.18 11.20 -19.15
C THR A 298 -9.26 9.86 -18.43
N GLU A 299 -8.42 9.67 -17.42
CA GLU A 299 -8.45 8.54 -16.49
C GLU A 299 -8.32 9.08 -15.07
N LYS A 300 -9.30 8.78 -14.19
CA LYS A 300 -9.35 9.38 -12.84
C LYS A 300 -9.76 8.37 -11.77
N LEU A 301 -8.77 7.90 -11.02
CA LEU A 301 -8.89 7.03 -9.87
C LEU A 301 -8.53 7.79 -8.59
N GLY A 302 -9.49 8.60 -8.13
CA GLY A 302 -9.35 9.42 -6.93
C GLY A 302 -10.05 10.76 -7.06
N GLU A 303 -9.48 11.80 -6.45
CA GLU A 303 -10.16 13.07 -6.20
C GLU A 303 -9.43 14.27 -6.81
N ILE A 304 -10.20 15.14 -7.46
CA ILE A 304 -9.77 16.49 -7.83
C ILE A 304 -10.63 17.44 -6.99
N ARG A 305 -10.01 18.21 -6.09
CA ARG A 305 -10.72 19.07 -5.13
C ARG A 305 -10.14 20.47 -5.08
N ALA A 306 -10.97 21.42 -4.66
CA ALA A 306 -10.51 22.77 -4.39
C ALA A 306 -9.59 22.77 -3.16
N SER A 307 -8.56 23.61 -3.16
CA SER A 307 -7.92 24.02 -1.92
C SER A 307 -8.97 24.73 -1.06
N ASP A 308 -9.18 24.23 0.15
CA ASP A 308 -9.95 24.98 1.14
C ASP A 308 -9.16 26.26 1.42
N GLY A 309 -9.67 27.39 0.91
CA GLY A 309 -9.04 28.69 1.13
C GLY A 309 -8.81 28.87 2.63
N GLY A 310 -7.54 28.84 3.04
CA GLY A 310 -7.13 28.60 4.42
C GLY A 310 -7.96 29.39 5.43
N THR A 311 -8.82 28.69 6.15
CA THR A 311 -9.30 29.12 7.46
C THR A 311 -9.47 27.86 8.30
N GLU A 312 -8.35 27.31 8.79
CA GLU A 312 -8.42 26.45 9.97
C GLU A 312 -8.90 27.31 11.15
N PRO A 313 -9.97 26.92 11.87
CA PRO A 313 -10.27 27.54 13.14
C PRO A 313 -9.18 27.13 14.14
N ARG A 314 -8.51 28.13 14.71
CA ARG A 314 -7.65 27.99 15.89
C ARG A 314 -8.44 27.52 17.10
#